data_AF-A0A563W4H8-F1
#
_entry.id   AF-A0A563W4H8-F1
#
_cell.length_a   1.000
_cell.length_b   1.000
_cell.length_c   1.000
_cell.angle_alpha   90.00
_cell.angle_beta   90.00
_cell.angle_gamma   90.00
#
_symmetry.space_group_name_H-M   'P 1'
#
loop_
_entity.id
_entity.type
_entity.pdbx_description
1 polymer ?
#
loop_
_entity_poly.entity_id
_entity_poly.type
_entity_poly.pdbx_seq_one_letter_code
_entity_poly.pdbx_strand_id
1 'polypeptide(L)'
;MMATQLTNMGWEKDSIVLGRWTNQRDIVEDLVNGIEVADNVEANTLRGYDFIHGQVSSGTGLLNEGTIITGVGKDRIIGTVTVEGNGSGNSGISSIFASTDMGSGNDRINGIVTVEGNGNDNNGFANGFFGIDTGDGDDKITGTVTVEGDGNGNRSFANGDGAMITGDGNDHIKGAVTVRGNGDGNSFASFSEARIDAGDGDDKITGTVTVEGNGNDNNGISLDFFGTIEMGVGDDTIKSVVEIAGNGNDNTGISMDGVFSTIDMGAGYDTITSVVEVAGNGNDNAGILINEETGTSTINTGDGQDEIDGSASIIGSGDFNRGIDNKGSIDTGAGKDKIYGSVSVTGDGESNFGIFNQGTIDMGNDVDVVQGMGVDAFSGFAGGGEILLGNDNDKIIGFGEQKVDGGIGQKDTAEFQFDLDDSITLGSIASNAIDITANGATMSFTNVEQFVFTNKSKTLNELIGLASVNK
;
A
#
# COMPACT_ATOMS: atom_id res chain seq x y z
N MET A 1 -37.84 -5.25 -10.77
CA MET A 1 -38.49 -6.42 -10.14
C MET A 1 -37.82 -6.60 -8.78
N MET A 2 -38.22 -7.56 -7.96
CA MET A 2 -37.49 -7.81 -6.71
C MET A 2 -36.18 -8.56 -7.01
N ALA A 3 -35.16 -8.31 -6.19
CA ALA A 3 -33.90 -9.06 -6.18
C ALA A 3 -34.16 -10.54 -5.85
N THR A 4 -33.25 -11.42 -6.27
CA THR A 4 -33.26 -12.81 -5.78
C THR A 4 -32.78 -12.82 -4.33
N GLN A 5 -33.60 -13.39 -3.45
CA GLN A 5 -33.31 -13.48 -2.02
C GLN A 5 -32.62 -14.81 -1.72
N LEU A 6 -31.46 -14.75 -1.07
CA LEU A 6 -30.91 -15.95 -0.41
C LEU A 6 -31.62 -16.12 0.93
N THR A 7 -31.90 -17.36 1.30
CA THR A 7 -32.65 -17.71 2.52
C THR A 7 -31.94 -18.86 3.23
N ASN A 8 -32.38 -19.15 4.47
CA ASN A 8 -31.85 -20.27 5.25
C ASN A 8 -32.05 -21.66 4.61
N MET A 9 -32.88 -21.80 3.56
CA MET A 9 -33.19 -23.10 2.93
C MET A 9 -32.82 -23.19 1.45
N GLY A 10 -32.45 -22.08 0.81
CA GLY A 10 -32.26 -21.98 -0.62
C GLY A 10 -32.36 -20.54 -1.10
N TRP A 11 -32.77 -20.34 -2.35
CA TRP A 11 -32.98 -19.02 -2.92
C TRP A 11 -34.36 -18.89 -3.56
N GLU A 12 -34.93 -17.70 -3.49
CA GLU A 12 -36.26 -17.41 -4.02
C GLU A 12 -36.34 -16.06 -4.72
N LYS A 13 -37.33 -15.93 -5.62
CA LYS A 13 -37.66 -14.68 -6.30
C LYS A 13 -39.16 -14.51 -6.36
N ASP A 14 -39.65 -13.34 -5.96
CA ASP A 14 -41.08 -13.06 -5.84
C ASP A 14 -41.84 -14.13 -5.02
N SER A 15 -41.21 -14.59 -3.93
CA SER A 15 -41.70 -15.69 -3.05
C SER A 15 -41.83 -17.06 -3.74
N ILE A 16 -41.16 -17.26 -4.87
CA ILE A 16 -41.06 -18.53 -5.57
C ILE A 16 -39.68 -19.13 -5.29
N VAL A 17 -39.64 -20.27 -4.61
CA VAL A 17 -38.41 -21.03 -4.38
C VAL A 17 -37.84 -21.51 -5.71
N LEU A 18 -36.63 -21.07 -6.03
CA LEU A 18 -35.92 -21.40 -7.26
C LEU A 18 -34.95 -22.58 -7.06
N GLY A 19 -34.45 -22.78 -5.84
CA GLY A 19 -33.60 -23.91 -5.48
C GLY A 19 -33.41 -24.07 -3.98
N ARG A 20 -32.60 -25.05 -3.59
CA ARG A 20 -32.27 -25.39 -2.20
C ARG A 20 -30.79 -25.70 -2.09
N TRP A 21 -30.19 -25.39 -0.96
CA TRP A 21 -28.79 -25.68 -0.67
C TRP A 21 -28.51 -27.19 -0.64
N THR A 22 -27.38 -27.60 -1.22
CA THR A 22 -26.98 -29.01 -1.32
C THR A 22 -25.49 -29.20 -1.01
N ASN A 23 -25.03 -30.43 -0.77
CA ASN A 23 -23.58 -30.73 -0.71
C ASN A 23 -23.00 -30.96 -2.12
N GLN A 24 -23.59 -30.33 -3.12
CA GLN A 24 -23.15 -30.35 -4.51
C GLN A 24 -23.01 -28.89 -4.93
N ARG A 25 -22.58 -28.69 -6.17
CA ARG A 25 -22.54 -27.36 -6.76
C ARG A 25 -23.91 -26.69 -6.79
N ASP A 26 -24.05 -25.61 -6.04
CA ASP A 26 -25.19 -24.71 -6.07
C ASP A 26 -24.90 -23.49 -6.98
N ILE A 27 -25.90 -23.06 -7.75
CA ILE A 27 -25.76 -21.96 -8.72
C ILE A 27 -26.93 -20.99 -8.56
N VAL A 28 -26.62 -19.76 -8.16
CA VAL A 28 -27.57 -18.65 -8.02
C VAL A 28 -27.12 -17.50 -8.91
N GLU A 29 -27.95 -17.14 -9.88
CA GLU A 29 -27.71 -16.00 -10.78
C GLU A 29 -28.96 -15.10 -10.89
N ASP A 30 -28.80 -13.80 -10.67
CA ASP A 30 -29.79 -12.78 -11.02
C ASP A 30 -29.11 -11.64 -11.76
N LEU A 31 -29.22 -11.67 -13.09
CA LEU A 31 -28.49 -10.75 -13.96
C LEU A 31 -29.22 -9.42 -14.20
N VAL A 32 -30.30 -9.15 -13.46
CA VAL A 32 -31.17 -7.98 -13.69
C VAL A 32 -31.46 -7.20 -12.42
N ASN A 33 -31.72 -7.88 -11.31
CA ASN A 33 -32.16 -7.23 -10.06
C ASN A 33 -31.19 -7.48 -8.90
N GLY A 34 -30.05 -8.11 -9.16
CA GLY A 34 -29.07 -8.44 -8.14
C GLY A 34 -29.54 -9.55 -7.18
N ILE A 35 -28.70 -9.80 -6.20
CA ILE A 35 -28.92 -10.77 -5.12
C ILE A 35 -28.92 -10.03 -3.79
N GLU A 36 -29.81 -10.43 -2.90
CA GLU A 36 -29.93 -9.88 -1.54
C GLU A 36 -29.93 -11.01 -0.52
N VAL A 37 -29.24 -10.78 0.60
CA VAL A 37 -29.30 -11.59 1.81
C VAL A 37 -29.78 -10.68 2.92
N ALA A 38 -31.01 -10.88 3.38
CA ALA A 38 -31.59 -10.00 4.39
C ALA A 38 -30.91 -10.16 5.76
N ASP A 39 -31.07 -9.15 6.62
CA ASP A 39 -30.65 -9.20 8.02
C ASP A 39 -31.22 -10.45 8.74
N ASN A 40 -30.40 -11.06 9.57
CA ASN A 40 -30.67 -12.32 10.30
C ASN A 40 -30.91 -13.55 9.41
N VAL A 41 -30.51 -13.52 8.13
CA VAL A 41 -30.49 -14.70 7.26
C VAL A 41 -29.09 -15.31 7.24
N GLU A 42 -29.02 -16.64 7.35
CA GLU A 42 -27.80 -17.41 7.11
C GLU A 42 -27.97 -18.21 5.80
N ALA A 43 -27.38 -17.71 4.73
CA ALA A 43 -27.34 -18.37 3.43
C ALA A 43 -26.16 -19.36 3.39
N ASN A 44 -26.41 -20.58 3.85
CA ASN A 44 -25.40 -21.64 3.94
C ASN A 44 -25.49 -22.62 2.75
N THR A 45 -24.60 -22.49 1.76
CA THR A 45 -24.56 -23.34 0.55
C THR A 45 -23.91 -24.70 0.81
N LEU A 46 -23.44 -24.94 2.03
CA LEU A 46 -22.91 -26.21 2.55
C LEU A 46 -21.48 -26.56 2.12
N ARG A 47 -21.31 -27.40 1.10
CA ARG A 47 -20.00 -27.85 0.61
C ARG A 47 -20.14 -28.04 -0.87
N GLY A 48 -19.20 -27.54 -1.66
CA GLY A 48 -19.43 -27.58 -3.08
C GLY A 48 -18.41 -26.86 -3.93
N TYR A 49 -18.92 -26.40 -5.07
CA TYR A 49 -18.23 -25.54 -6.02
C TYR A 49 -19.26 -24.46 -6.38
N ASP A 50 -19.63 -23.72 -5.35
CA ASP A 50 -20.83 -22.92 -5.31
C ASP A 50 -20.61 -21.59 -6.02
N PHE A 51 -21.67 -21.08 -6.63
CA PHE A 51 -21.60 -19.92 -7.50
C PHE A 51 -22.77 -18.98 -7.25
N ILE A 52 -22.48 -17.78 -6.76
CA ILE A 52 -23.45 -16.71 -6.48
C ILE A 52 -23.07 -15.50 -7.34
N HIS A 53 -23.99 -15.04 -8.20
CA HIS A 53 -23.76 -13.90 -9.08
C HIS A 53 -24.97 -12.98 -9.19
N GLY A 54 -24.85 -11.77 -8.65
CA GLY A 54 -25.84 -10.71 -8.78
C GLY A 54 -25.35 -9.61 -9.71
N GLN A 55 -26.23 -9.15 -10.60
CA GLN A 55 -25.97 -7.99 -11.47
C GLN A 55 -27.16 -7.02 -11.48
N VAL A 56 -26.86 -5.72 -11.44
CA VAL A 56 -27.83 -4.62 -11.55
C VAL A 56 -27.33 -3.52 -12.48
N SER A 57 -28.25 -2.67 -12.94
CA SER A 57 -27.92 -1.47 -13.71
C SER A 57 -27.62 -0.23 -12.85
N SER A 58 -27.90 -0.30 -11.54
CA SER A 58 -27.56 0.72 -10.54
C SER A 58 -27.77 0.16 -9.13
N GLY A 59 -27.06 0.69 -8.14
CA GLY A 59 -27.16 0.25 -6.74
C GLY A 59 -26.11 -0.81 -6.41
N THR A 60 -26.55 -1.92 -5.83
CA THR A 60 -25.65 -2.99 -5.35
C THR A 60 -25.87 -4.29 -6.14
N GLY A 61 -24.81 -4.88 -6.68
CA GLY A 61 -24.89 -6.15 -7.41
C GLY A 61 -25.26 -7.32 -6.50
N LEU A 62 -24.60 -7.42 -5.35
CA LEU A 62 -24.91 -8.33 -4.25
C LEU A 62 -24.94 -7.56 -2.93
N LEU A 63 -26.13 -7.44 -2.34
CA LEU A 63 -26.34 -6.83 -1.04
C LEU A 63 -26.42 -7.91 0.03
N ASN A 64 -25.41 -7.98 0.90
CA ASN A 64 -25.40 -8.87 2.05
C ASN A 64 -25.65 -8.05 3.33
N GLU A 65 -26.80 -8.27 3.95
CA GLU A 65 -27.14 -7.76 5.29
C GLU A 65 -27.16 -8.87 6.34
N GLY A 66 -26.91 -10.13 5.95
CA GLY A 66 -26.92 -11.31 6.81
C GLY A 66 -25.57 -12.02 6.86
N THR A 67 -25.59 -13.35 6.70
CA THR A 67 -24.38 -14.18 6.65
C THR A 67 -24.43 -15.08 5.44
N ILE A 68 -23.37 -15.08 4.63
CA ILE A 68 -23.16 -16.05 3.55
C ILE A 68 -22.11 -17.05 4.03
N ILE A 69 -22.40 -18.35 3.91
CA ILE A 69 -21.46 -19.44 4.21
C ILE A 69 -21.40 -20.36 3.00
N THR A 70 -20.24 -20.56 2.38
CA THR A 70 -20.11 -21.53 1.27
C THR A 70 -19.50 -22.87 1.68
N GLY A 71 -18.65 -22.85 2.72
CA GLY A 71 -18.02 -24.02 3.29
C GLY A 71 -17.00 -24.66 2.34
N VAL A 72 -16.47 -25.84 2.69
CA VAL A 72 -15.32 -26.40 1.96
C VAL A 72 -15.59 -26.55 0.45
N GLY A 73 -14.79 -25.90 -0.39
CA GLY A 73 -15.08 -25.82 -1.81
C GLY A 73 -14.04 -25.12 -2.69
N LYS A 74 -14.45 -24.77 -3.92
CA LYS A 74 -13.79 -23.73 -4.73
C LYS A 74 -14.91 -22.82 -5.19
N ASP A 75 -15.31 -21.95 -4.29
CA ASP A 75 -16.56 -21.22 -4.38
C ASP A 75 -16.34 -19.85 -5.01
N ARG A 76 -17.43 -19.28 -5.53
CA ARG A 76 -17.41 -18.00 -6.23
C ARG A 76 -18.58 -17.11 -5.85
N ILE A 77 -18.24 -15.89 -5.45
CA ILE A 77 -19.21 -14.83 -5.19
C ILE A 77 -18.88 -13.64 -6.09
N ILE A 78 -19.88 -13.14 -6.82
CA ILE A 78 -19.73 -12.03 -7.77
C ILE A 78 -20.87 -11.05 -7.60
N GLY A 79 -20.54 -9.78 -7.46
CA GLY A 79 -21.47 -8.67 -7.55
C GLY A 79 -21.05 -7.69 -8.64
N THR A 80 -21.93 -7.43 -9.60
CA THR A 80 -21.66 -6.58 -10.77
C THR A 80 -22.65 -5.42 -10.87
N VAL A 81 -22.16 -4.21 -11.13
CA VAL A 81 -22.99 -3.05 -11.46
C VAL A 81 -22.52 -2.42 -12.76
N THR A 82 -23.45 -2.16 -13.69
CA THR A 82 -23.17 -1.45 -14.94
C THR A 82 -24.14 -0.30 -15.12
N VAL A 83 -23.66 0.93 -15.00
CA VAL A 83 -24.48 2.15 -15.09
C VAL A 83 -24.33 2.80 -16.47
N GLU A 84 -25.41 2.84 -17.23
CA GLU A 84 -25.52 3.66 -18.45
C GLU A 84 -25.70 5.14 -18.04
N GLY A 85 -24.71 5.97 -18.33
CA GLY A 85 -24.67 7.38 -17.91
C GLY A 85 -24.03 7.60 -16.53
N ASN A 86 -24.50 8.60 -15.79
CA ASN A 86 -23.87 8.99 -14.52
C ASN A 86 -24.31 8.06 -13.37
N GLY A 87 -23.39 7.69 -12.48
CA GLY A 87 -23.67 6.79 -11.37
C GLY A 87 -22.86 7.11 -10.12
N SER A 88 -23.50 7.18 -8.96
CA SER A 88 -22.80 7.42 -7.69
C SER A 88 -23.26 6.45 -6.62
N GLY A 89 -22.34 6.06 -5.73
CA GLY A 89 -22.63 5.17 -4.61
C GLY A 89 -22.95 3.72 -5.02
N ASN A 90 -22.55 3.29 -6.21
CA ASN A 90 -22.78 1.91 -6.64
C ASN A 90 -21.77 0.98 -5.98
N SER A 91 -22.18 -0.24 -5.66
CA SER A 91 -21.29 -1.23 -5.07
C SER A 91 -21.40 -2.58 -5.78
N GLY A 92 -20.27 -3.19 -6.15
CA GLY A 92 -20.29 -4.55 -6.69
C GLY A 92 -20.88 -5.50 -5.66
N ILE A 93 -20.21 -5.60 -4.52
CA ILE A 93 -20.64 -6.32 -3.32
C ILE A 93 -20.71 -5.33 -2.15
N SER A 94 -21.74 -5.42 -1.31
CA SER A 94 -21.81 -4.66 -0.06
C SER A 94 -22.19 -5.56 1.11
N SER A 95 -21.37 -5.50 2.17
CA SER A 95 -21.50 -6.30 3.40
C SER A 95 -21.26 -5.42 4.64
N ILE A 96 -22.06 -4.35 4.83
CA ILE A 96 -21.78 -3.35 5.86
C ILE A 96 -21.95 -3.90 7.29
N PHE A 97 -22.99 -4.71 7.50
CA PHE A 97 -23.28 -5.32 8.81
C PHE A 97 -23.40 -6.85 8.69
N ALA A 98 -22.68 -7.41 7.73
CA ALA A 98 -22.82 -8.79 7.31
C ALA A 98 -21.46 -9.48 7.24
N SER A 99 -21.48 -10.80 7.39
CA SER A 99 -20.30 -11.64 7.22
C SER A 99 -20.40 -12.49 5.96
N THR A 100 -19.25 -12.77 5.37
CA THR A 100 -19.09 -13.77 4.31
C THR A 100 -17.99 -14.71 4.76
N ASP A 101 -18.29 -15.99 4.89
CA ASP A 101 -17.37 -17.07 5.30
C ASP A 101 -17.35 -18.11 4.18
N MET A 102 -16.26 -18.21 3.42
CA MET A 102 -16.17 -19.18 2.34
C MET A 102 -15.65 -20.55 2.82
N GLY A 103 -14.96 -20.59 3.96
CA GLY A 103 -14.35 -21.80 4.51
C GLY A 103 -13.25 -22.37 3.62
N SER A 104 -12.52 -23.40 4.07
CA SER A 104 -11.31 -23.82 3.35
C SER A 104 -11.53 -24.17 1.87
N GLY A 105 -10.69 -23.65 0.98
CA GLY A 105 -10.94 -23.76 -0.45
C GLY A 105 -9.89 -23.18 -1.38
N ASN A 106 -10.32 -22.77 -2.57
CA ASN A 106 -9.54 -21.88 -3.44
C ASN A 106 -10.57 -20.93 -4.04
N ASP A 107 -10.98 -20.00 -3.21
CA ASP A 107 -12.21 -19.27 -3.31
C ASP A 107 -11.98 -17.93 -3.98
N ARG A 108 -13.08 -17.40 -4.53
CA ARG A 108 -13.00 -16.19 -5.33
C ARG A 108 -14.17 -15.26 -5.08
N ILE A 109 -13.86 -14.04 -4.70
CA ILE A 109 -14.85 -12.99 -4.50
C ILE A 109 -14.54 -11.81 -5.42
N ASN A 110 -15.52 -11.40 -6.22
CA ASN A 110 -15.37 -10.30 -7.17
C ASN A 110 -16.45 -9.23 -7.01
N GLY A 111 -16.04 -7.99 -6.73
CA GLY A 111 -16.90 -6.81 -6.74
C GLY A 111 -16.56 -5.90 -7.92
N ILE A 112 -17.48 -5.74 -8.88
CA ILE A 112 -17.22 -5.05 -10.15
C ILE A 112 -18.23 -3.92 -10.34
N VAL A 113 -17.74 -2.71 -10.62
CA VAL A 113 -18.57 -1.56 -10.99
C VAL A 113 -18.04 -0.90 -12.27
N THR A 114 -18.93 -0.60 -13.20
CA THR A 114 -18.64 0.16 -14.43
C THR A 114 -19.66 1.28 -14.61
N VAL A 115 -19.19 2.50 -14.84
CA VAL A 115 -20.02 3.70 -15.06
C VAL A 115 -19.62 4.36 -16.37
N GLU A 116 -20.55 4.48 -17.32
CA GLU A 116 -20.27 5.05 -18.67
C GLU A 116 -20.17 6.58 -18.69
N GLY A 117 -20.72 7.25 -17.68
CA GLY A 117 -20.65 8.70 -17.51
C GLY A 117 -19.75 9.08 -16.33
N ASN A 118 -20.11 10.17 -15.65
CA ASN A 118 -19.42 10.58 -14.44
C ASN A 118 -19.82 9.67 -13.27
N GLY A 119 -18.89 9.36 -12.38
CA GLY A 119 -19.20 8.52 -11.24
C GLY A 119 -18.37 8.76 -10.00
N ASN A 120 -19.08 8.95 -8.88
CA ASN A 120 -18.47 9.25 -7.59
C ASN A 120 -18.81 8.19 -6.55
N ASP A 121 -17.87 7.92 -5.65
CA ASP A 121 -18.06 7.03 -4.50
C ASP A 121 -18.52 5.61 -4.89
N ASN A 122 -18.11 5.14 -6.07
CA ASN A 122 -18.41 3.77 -6.51
C ASN A 122 -17.39 2.81 -5.90
N ASN A 123 -17.85 1.66 -5.43
CA ASN A 123 -17.04 0.70 -4.71
C ASN A 123 -17.06 -0.68 -5.37
N GLY A 124 -15.92 -1.34 -5.54
CA GLY A 124 -15.90 -2.78 -5.85
C GLY A 124 -16.56 -3.55 -4.70
N PHE A 125 -16.05 -3.29 -3.50
CA PHE A 125 -16.57 -3.76 -2.22
C PHE A 125 -16.86 -2.60 -1.29
N ALA A 126 -18.04 -2.62 -0.65
CA ALA A 126 -18.39 -1.74 0.45
C ALA A 126 -18.68 -2.58 1.69
N ASN A 127 -17.64 -2.85 2.49
CA ASN A 127 -17.74 -3.64 3.71
C ASN A 127 -17.70 -2.75 4.95
N GLY A 128 -18.38 -3.20 6.00
CA GLY A 128 -18.36 -2.57 7.31
C GLY A 128 -17.88 -3.59 8.34
N PHE A 129 -18.59 -3.77 9.44
CA PHE A 129 -18.07 -4.34 10.69
C PHE A 129 -17.70 -5.82 10.69
N PHE A 130 -18.40 -6.69 9.94
CA PHE A 130 -18.32 -8.16 10.15
C PHE A 130 -17.47 -8.92 9.12
N GLY A 131 -16.88 -8.21 8.16
CA GLY A 131 -15.76 -8.71 7.36
C GLY A 131 -16.06 -9.79 6.31
N ILE A 132 -14.99 -10.20 5.65
CA ILE A 132 -14.91 -11.30 4.67
C ILE A 132 -13.86 -12.27 5.21
N ASP A 133 -14.18 -13.55 5.25
CA ASP A 133 -13.30 -14.66 5.62
C ASP A 133 -13.33 -15.68 4.48
N THR A 134 -12.21 -15.92 3.79
CA THR A 134 -12.14 -16.98 2.78
C THR A 134 -11.61 -18.30 3.34
N GLY A 135 -10.94 -18.30 4.49
CA GLY A 135 -10.38 -19.48 5.15
C GLY A 135 -9.27 -20.17 4.35
N ASP A 136 -8.58 -21.16 4.93
CA ASP A 136 -7.37 -21.75 4.30
C ASP A 136 -7.53 -22.13 2.81
N GLY A 137 -6.59 -21.73 1.96
CA GLY A 137 -6.72 -21.88 0.51
C GLY A 137 -5.74 -21.06 -0.30
N ASP A 138 -5.69 -21.23 -1.63
CA ASP A 138 -5.13 -20.15 -2.46
C ASP A 138 -6.30 -19.34 -3.01
N ASP A 139 -6.64 -18.28 -2.29
CA ASP A 139 -7.85 -17.50 -2.47
C ASP A 139 -7.60 -16.21 -3.23
N LYS A 140 -8.70 -15.63 -3.69
CA LYS A 140 -8.65 -14.40 -4.47
C LYS A 140 -9.82 -13.49 -4.21
N ILE A 141 -9.49 -12.27 -3.79
CA ILE A 141 -10.47 -11.20 -3.63
C ILE A 141 -10.15 -10.10 -4.65
N THR A 142 -11.10 -9.71 -5.49
CA THR A 142 -10.88 -8.74 -6.57
C THR A 142 -11.94 -7.66 -6.65
N GLY A 143 -11.56 -6.42 -6.33
CA GLY A 143 -12.40 -5.22 -6.46
C GLY A 143 -12.06 -4.46 -7.74
N THR A 144 -13.03 -4.03 -8.52
CA THR A 144 -12.75 -3.23 -9.74
C THR A 144 -13.80 -2.16 -9.93
N VAL A 145 -13.34 -0.94 -10.15
CA VAL A 145 -14.19 0.21 -10.51
C VAL A 145 -13.66 0.87 -11.77
N THR A 146 -14.54 1.08 -12.74
CA THR A 146 -14.22 1.80 -13.98
C THR A 146 -15.23 2.91 -14.21
N VAL A 147 -14.74 4.13 -14.38
CA VAL A 147 -15.53 5.33 -14.67
C VAL A 147 -15.02 5.95 -15.97
N GLU A 148 -15.88 6.06 -16.96
CA GLU A 148 -15.55 6.59 -18.30
C GLU A 148 -15.52 8.12 -18.35
N GLY A 149 -16.21 8.80 -17.43
CA GLY A 149 -16.19 10.24 -17.26
C GLY A 149 -15.28 10.70 -16.12
N ASP A 150 -15.62 11.86 -15.53
CA ASP A 150 -14.99 12.32 -14.30
C ASP A 150 -15.46 11.45 -13.12
N GLY A 151 -14.58 11.17 -12.15
CA GLY A 151 -14.96 10.37 -11.00
C GLY A 151 -14.10 10.55 -9.77
N ASN A 152 -14.75 10.87 -8.66
CA ASN A 152 -14.09 11.12 -7.38
C ASN A 152 -14.48 10.08 -6.33
N GLY A 153 -13.58 9.78 -5.40
CA GLY A 153 -13.88 8.93 -4.25
C GLY A 153 -14.14 7.46 -4.61
N ASN A 154 -13.82 7.02 -5.82
CA ASN A 154 -14.07 5.65 -6.25
C ASN A 154 -13.04 4.70 -5.62
N ARG A 155 -13.51 3.56 -5.12
CA ARG A 155 -12.68 2.62 -4.34
C ARG A 155 -12.81 1.19 -4.83
N SER A 156 -11.74 0.42 -4.87
CA SER A 156 -11.90 -1.04 -5.08
C SER A 156 -12.44 -1.70 -3.81
N PHE A 157 -11.95 -1.25 -2.66
CA PHE A 157 -12.36 -1.70 -1.32
C PHE A 157 -12.61 -0.46 -0.44
N ALA A 158 -13.86 -0.24 -0.07
CA ALA A 158 -14.23 0.68 0.98
C ALA A 158 -14.57 -0.15 2.22
N ASN A 159 -13.57 -0.38 3.06
CA ASN A 159 -13.72 -1.13 4.30
C ASN A 159 -13.72 -0.15 5.48
N GLY A 160 -14.82 -0.14 6.23
CA GLY A 160 -14.81 0.42 7.59
C GLY A 160 -14.15 -0.56 8.56
N ASP A 161 -14.68 -0.65 9.77
CA ASP A 161 -14.14 -1.40 10.92
C ASP A 161 -14.12 -2.95 10.79
N GLY A 162 -14.22 -3.48 9.58
CA GLY A 162 -14.24 -4.93 9.31
C GLY A 162 -12.87 -5.54 9.02
N ALA A 163 -12.82 -6.87 9.07
CA ALA A 163 -11.64 -7.64 8.68
C ALA A 163 -11.81 -8.28 7.29
N MET A 164 -10.74 -8.36 6.52
CA MET A 164 -10.60 -9.28 5.40
C MET A 164 -9.57 -10.32 5.79
N ILE A 165 -10.00 -11.56 5.94
CA ILE A 165 -9.18 -12.69 6.40
C ILE A 165 -9.12 -13.70 5.26
N THR A 166 -7.93 -14.12 4.85
CA THR A 166 -7.78 -15.15 3.82
C THR A 166 -7.26 -16.49 4.36
N GLY A 167 -6.50 -16.49 5.45
CA GLY A 167 -6.10 -17.73 6.14
C GLY A 167 -4.86 -18.37 5.52
N ASP A 168 -4.47 -19.57 5.93
CA ASP A 168 -3.22 -20.15 5.41
C ASP A 168 -3.33 -20.40 3.90
N GLY A 169 -2.37 -19.91 3.10
CA GLY A 169 -2.60 -19.81 1.67
C GLY A 169 -1.50 -19.20 0.83
N ASN A 170 -1.71 -19.12 -0.48
CA ASN A 170 -1.02 -18.11 -1.29
C ASN A 170 -2.12 -17.22 -1.86
N ASP A 171 -2.50 -16.21 -1.10
CA ASP A 171 -3.69 -15.43 -1.29
C ASP A 171 -3.42 -14.17 -2.09
N HIS A 172 -4.44 -13.75 -2.81
CA HIS A 172 -4.33 -12.64 -3.75
C HIS A 172 -5.47 -11.65 -3.55
N ILE A 173 -5.18 -10.54 -2.87
CA ILE A 173 -6.09 -9.40 -2.74
C ILE A 173 -5.70 -8.36 -3.79
N LYS A 174 -6.59 -8.13 -4.75
CA LYS A 174 -6.34 -7.21 -5.85
C LYS A 174 -7.45 -6.19 -6.00
N GLY A 175 -7.11 -4.95 -6.30
CA GLY A 175 -8.10 -4.04 -6.85
C GLY A 175 -7.54 -2.97 -7.74
N ALA A 176 -8.44 -2.44 -8.55
CA ALA A 176 -8.14 -1.48 -9.58
C ALA A 176 -9.25 -0.45 -9.70
N VAL A 177 -8.87 0.82 -9.69
CA VAL A 177 -9.75 1.94 -10.03
C VAL A 177 -9.21 2.61 -11.29
N THR A 178 -10.08 2.79 -12.29
CA THR A 178 -9.75 3.48 -13.54
C THR A 178 -10.77 4.59 -13.79
N VAL A 179 -10.29 5.83 -13.92
CA VAL A 179 -11.09 7.01 -14.25
C VAL A 179 -10.55 7.61 -15.55
N ARG A 180 -11.37 7.67 -16.61
CA ARG A 180 -10.94 8.23 -17.92
C ARG A 180 -11.07 9.75 -18.03
N GLY A 181 -11.76 10.38 -17.08
CA GLY A 181 -11.80 11.84 -16.90
C GLY A 181 -10.83 12.32 -15.82
N ASN A 182 -11.18 13.44 -15.18
CA ASN A 182 -10.51 13.85 -13.95
C ASN A 182 -11.00 13.01 -12.77
N GLY A 183 -10.14 12.79 -11.79
CA GLY A 183 -10.53 12.02 -10.61
C GLY A 183 -9.70 12.34 -9.39
N ASP A 184 -10.38 12.83 -8.35
CA ASP A 184 -9.78 13.12 -7.05
C ASP A 184 -10.18 12.06 -6.01
N GLY A 185 -9.28 11.74 -5.09
CA GLY A 185 -9.59 10.88 -3.94
C GLY A 185 -9.93 9.43 -4.31
N ASN A 186 -9.48 8.93 -5.45
CA ASN A 186 -9.72 7.53 -5.82
C ASN A 186 -8.70 6.63 -5.13
N SER A 187 -9.13 5.43 -4.70
CA SER A 187 -8.19 4.49 -4.11
C SER A 187 -8.41 3.02 -4.42
N PHE A 188 -7.35 2.19 -4.37
CA PHE A 188 -7.60 0.74 -4.34
C PHE A 188 -8.33 0.40 -3.05
N ALA A 189 -7.81 0.86 -1.91
CA ALA A 189 -8.47 0.64 -0.64
C ALA A 189 -8.33 1.83 0.29
N SER A 190 -9.37 2.05 1.07
CA SER A 190 -9.35 2.90 2.27
C SER A 190 -9.84 2.02 3.41
N PHE A 191 -8.93 1.81 4.37
CA PHE A 191 -9.14 0.99 5.55
C PHE A 191 -9.17 1.91 6.75
N SER A 192 -10.37 2.35 7.14
CA SER A 192 -10.57 3.09 8.39
C SER A 192 -10.86 2.08 9.49
N GLU A 193 -9.89 1.82 10.36
CA GLU A 193 -9.99 0.79 11.42
C GLU A 193 -10.17 -0.65 10.92
N ALA A 194 -9.93 -0.89 9.62
CA ALA A 194 -10.03 -2.21 9.02
C ALA A 194 -8.73 -3.01 9.21
N ARG A 195 -8.86 -4.34 9.17
CA ARG A 195 -7.73 -5.28 9.17
C ARG A 195 -7.73 -6.11 7.89
N ILE A 196 -6.58 -6.24 7.23
CA ILE A 196 -6.30 -7.36 6.35
C ILE A 196 -5.42 -8.34 7.13
N ASP A 197 -5.79 -9.62 7.09
CA ASP A 197 -5.06 -10.72 7.67
C ASP A 197 -4.92 -11.79 6.59
N ALA A 198 -3.74 -11.88 5.98
CA ALA A 198 -3.53 -12.78 4.87
C ALA A 198 -3.36 -14.24 5.34
N GLY A 199 -2.75 -14.48 6.52
CA GLY A 199 -2.48 -15.82 7.05
C GLY A 199 -1.04 -16.24 6.79
N ASP A 200 -0.70 -17.53 6.86
CA ASP A 200 0.65 -17.99 6.47
C ASP A 200 0.69 -18.34 4.96
N GLY A 201 1.71 -17.85 4.24
CA GLY A 201 2.17 -18.30 2.93
C GLY A 201 2.55 -17.15 2.00
N ASP A 202 2.73 -17.37 0.68
CA ASP A 202 3.31 -16.34 -0.20
C ASP A 202 2.23 -15.36 -0.74
N ASP A 203 1.72 -14.51 0.13
CA ASP A 203 0.54 -13.68 -0.09
C ASP A 203 0.83 -12.39 -0.86
N LYS A 204 -0.22 -11.86 -1.51
CA LYS A 204 -0.10 -10.74 -2.44
C LYS A 204 -1.24 -9.75 -2.31
N ILE A 205 -0.90 -8.51 -1.99
CA ILE A 205 -1.79 -7.36 -2.08
C ILE A 205 -1.36 -6.48 -3.25
N THR A 206 -2.29 -6.18 -4.17
CA THR A 206 -2.03 -5.28 -5.30
C THR A 206 -3.11 -4.22 -5.46
N GLY A 207 -2.72 -2.96 -5.26
CA GLY A 207 -3.55 -1.79 -5.54
C GLY A 207 -3.12 -1.06 -6.81
N THR A 208 -4.08 -0.65 -7.63
CA THR A 208 -3.81 0.20 -8.80
C THR A 208 -4.87 1.29 -8.94
N VAL A 209 -4.43 2.52 -9.15
CA VAL A 209 -5.29 3.66 -9.50
C VAL A 209 -4.76 4.30 -10.77
N THR A 210 -5.62 4.47 -11.77
CA THR A 210 -5.28 5.14 -13.03
C THR A 210 -6.28 6.25 -13.31
N VAL A 211 -5.78 7.48 -13.51
CA VAL A 211 -6.58 8.66 -13.87
C VAL A 211 -6.04 9.24 -15.18
N GLU A 212 -6.84 9.23 -16.26
CA GLU A 212 -6.41 9.75 -17.58
C GLU A 212 -6.46 11.29 -17.66
N GLY A 213 -7.15 11.95 -16.73
CA GLY A 213 -7.20 13.41 -16.57
C GLY A 213 -6.28 13.92 -15.46
N ASN A 214 -6.66 15.05 -14.85
CA ASN A 214 -6.02 15.49 -13.61
C ASN A 214 -6.55 14.69 -12.43
N GLY A 215 -5.74 14.49 -11.40
CA GLY A 215 -6.20 13.83 -10.19
C GLY A 215 -5.35 14.17 -8.98
N ASN A 216 -6.01 14.55 -7.90
CA ASN A 216 -5.38 14.80 -6.61
C ASN A 216 -5.82 13.77 -5.57
N ASP A 217 -5.03 13.61 -4.51
CA ASP A 217 -5.36 12.75 -3.37
C ASP A 217 -5.64 11.29 -3.76
N ASN A 218 -5.09 10.81 -4.89
CA ASN A 218 -5.31 9.42 -5.30
C ASN A 218 -4.34 8.51 -4.57
N ASN A 219 -4.89 7.49 -3.90
CA ASN A 219 -4.12 6.59 -3.06
C ASN A 219 -4.17 5.18 -3.61
N GLY A 220 -3.05 4.50 -3.81
CA GLY A 220 -3.13 3.08 -4.13
C GLY A 220 -3.68 2.30 -2.92
N ILE A 221 -2.91 2.20 -1.85
CA ILE A 221 -3.34 1.63 -0.57
C ILE A 221 -3.40 2.77 0.44
N SER A 222 -4.53 2.98 1.12
CA SER A 222 -4.64 3.92 2.25
C SER A 222 -5.07 3.18 3.52
N LEU A 223 -4.23 3.30 4.54
CA LEU A 223 -4.45 2.82 5.90
C LEU A 223 -4.73 4.06 6.75
N ASP A 224 -6.00 4.25 7.10
CA ASP A 224 -6.48 5.39 7.85
C ASP A 224 -6.78 4.97 9.29
N PHE A 225 -6.58 5.87 10.25
CA PHE A 225 -6.73 5.60 11.69
C PHE A 225 -5.95 4.34 12.13
N PHE A 226 -6.64 3.24 12.45
CA PHE A 226 -6.05 1.97 12.92
C PHE A 226 -5.92 0.91 11.82
N GLY A 227 -5.90 1.33 10.55
CA GLY A 227 -5.75 0.41 9.42
C GLY A 227 -4.54 -0.51 9.58
N THR A 228 -4.76 -1.82 9.49
CA THR A 228 -3.73 -2.85 9.72
C THR A 228 -3.68 -3.82 8.54
N ILE A 229 -2.47 -4.17 8.10
CA ILE A 229 -2.19 -5.29 7.20
C ILE A 229 -1.25 -6.24 7.94
N GLU A 230 -1.65 -7.50 8.09
CA GLU A 230 -0.84 -8.60 8.63
C GLU A 230 -0.70 -9.66 7.52
N MET A 231 0.52 -9.99 7.11
CA MET A 231 0.80 -10.93 6.01
C MET A 231 1.28 -12.32 6.49
N GLY A 232 1.68 -12.46 7.77
CA GLY A 232 2.03 -13.75 8.37
C GLY A 232 3.39 -14.32 7.95
N VAL A 233 3.55 -15.64 7.84
CA VAL A 233 4.84 -16.25 7.46
C VAL A 233 4.83 -16.67 6.00
N GLY A 234 5.69 -16.09 5.18
CA GLY A 234 5.90 -16.48 3.78
C GLY A 234 6.65 -15.41 3.00
N ASP A 235 6.87 -15.62 1.70
CA ASP A 235 7.52 -14.61 0.86
C ASP A 235 6.44 -13.64 0.32
N ASP A 236 6.13 -12.60 1.10
CA ASP A 236 4.97 -11.76 0.89
C ASP A 236 5.23 -10.55 -0.01
N THR A 237 4.16 -10.05 -0.63
CA THR A 237 4.26 -8.88 -1.50
C THR A 237 3.10 -7.91 -1.34
N ILE A 238 3.44 -6.65 -1.01
CA ILE A 238 2.54 -5.51 -1.16
C ILE A 238 3.00 -4.66 -2.34
N LYS A 239 2.11 -4.47 -3.31
CA LYS A 239 2.38 -3.63 -4.48
C LYS A 239 1.30 -2.56 -4.65
N SER A 240 1.75 -1.33 -4.85
CA SER A 240 0.88 -0.21 -5.14
C SER A 240 1.35 0.61 -6.34
N VAL A 241 0.41 1.02 -7.20
CA VAL A 241 0.70 1.85 -8.39
C VAL A 241 -0.38 2.92 -8.53
N VAL A 242 0.03 4.19 -8.64
CA VAL A 242 -0.84 5.32 -8.98
C VAL A 242 -0.31 6.01 -10.23
N GLU A 243 -1.14 6.08 -11.26
CA GLU A 243 -0.80 6.67 -12.57
C GLU A 243 -1.76 7.82 -12.89
N ILE A 244 -1.24 9.03 -13.04
CA ILE A 244 -1.99 10.26 -13.39
C ILE A 244 -1.46 10.81 -14.72
N ALA A 245 -2.28 10.83 -15.77
CA ALA A 245 -1.85 11.31 -17.08
C ALA A 245 -1.88 12.85 -17.22
N GLY A 246 -2.60 13.54 -16.33
CA GLY A 246 -2.63 15.00 -16.23
C GLY A 246 -1.75 15.54 -15.10
N ASN A 247 -2.15 16.69 -14.53
CA ASN A 247 -1.55 17.18 -13.29
C ASN A 247 -2.08 16.39 -12.09
N GLY A 248 -1.27 16.22 -11.06
CA GLY A 248 -1.74 15.59 -9.85
C GLY A 248 -0.91 15.94 -8.63
N ASN A 249 -1.61 16.31 -7.55
CA ASN A 249 -0.99 16.60 -6.26
C ASN A 249 -1.43 15.60 -5.21
N ASP A 250 -0.61 15.41 -4.18
CA ASP A 250 -0.95 14.60 -3.01
C ASP A 250 -1.29 13.14 -3.37
N ASN A 251 -0.79 12.63 -4.51
CA ASN A 251 -1.02 11.25 -4.89
C ASN A 251 0.00 10.35 -4.19
N THR A 252 -0.49 9.30 -3.55
CA THR A 252 0.33 8.41 -2.75
C THR A 252 0.16 6.96 -3.16
N GLY A 253 1.24 6.23 -3.35
CA GLY A 253 1.13 4.80 -3.62
C GLY A 253 0.65 4.03 -2.37
N ILE A 254 1.34 4.14 -1.24
CA ILE A 254 0.91 3.60 0.06
C ILE A 254 0.86 4.75 1.06
N SER A 255 -0.32 5.10 1.55
CA SER A 255 -0.54 6.11 2.58
C SER A 255 -0.88 5.43 3.92
N MET A 256 -0.18 5.83 4.96
CA MET A 256 -0.43 5.48 6.36
C MET A 256 -0.64 6.77 7.16
N ASP A 257 -1.76 7.44 6.88
CA ASP A 257 -2.14 8.72 7.49
C ASP A 257 -2.88 8.58 8.83
N GLY A 258 -3.04 7.33 9.30
CA GLY A 258 -3.74 7.02 10.53
C GLY A 258 -2.96 7.20 11.83
N VAL A 259 -3.67 6.91 12.92
CA VAL A 259 -3.13 6.85 14.27
C VAL A 259 -2.87 5.37 14.58
N PHE A 260 -1.60 4.97 14.59
CA PHE A 260 -1.22 3.55 14.79
C PHE A 260 -1.62 2.65 13.61
N SER A 261 -1.47 3.11 12.38
CA SER A 261 -1.57 2.22 11.22
C SER A 261 -0.36 1.28 11.17
N THR A 262 -0.58 0.03 10.78
CA THR A 262 0.47 -0.99 10.79
C THR A 262 0.48 -1.79 9.50
N ILE A 263 1.67 -2.00 8.95
CA ILE A 263 1.95 -3.06 7.99
C ILE A 263 2.94 -3.99 8.69
N ASP A 264 2.55 -5.25 8.89
CA ASP A 264 3.39 -6.30 9.45
C ASP A 264 3.48 -7.44 8.42
N MET A 265 4.66 -7.55 7.78
CA MET A 265 4.89 -8.58 6.76
C MET A 265 5.21 -9.94 7.39
N GLY A 266 5.67 -9.96 8.64
CA GLY A 266 5.93 -11.18 9.39
C GLY A 266 7.32 -11.77 9.13
N ALA A 267 7.45 -12.95 8.55
CA ALA A 267 8.78 -13.54 8.35
C ALA A 267 8.89 -14.23 6.99
N GLY A 268 9.95 -13.93 6.24
CA GLY A 268 10.17 -14.47 4.91
C GLY A 268 11.05 -13.58 4.04
N TYR A 269 10.87 -13.61 2.73
CA TYR A 269 11.53 -12.67 1.82
C TYR A 269 10.52 -11.65 1.30
N ASP A 270 10.29 -10.60 2.08
CA ASP A 270 9.15 -9.72 1.88
C ASP A 270 9.45 -8.55 0.96
N THR A 271 8.45 -8.10 0.22
CA THR A 271 8.59 -6.96 -0.69
C THR A 271 7.43 -5.98 -0.57
N ILE A 272 7.76 -4.72 -0.31
CA ILE A 272 6.82 -3.59 -0.40
C ILE A 272 7.29 -2.70 -1.56
N THR A 273 6.49 -2.58 -2.62
CA THR A 273 6.78 -1.70 -3.75
C THR A 273 5.66 -0.71 -3.97
N SER A 274 5.99 0.56 -4.08
CA SER A 274 5.03 1.63 -4.28
C SER A 274 5.51 2.66 -5.29
N VAL A 275 4.71 2.89 -6.33
CA VAL A 275 5.07 3.75 -7.47
C VAL A 275 3.97 4.78 -7.70
N VAL A 276 4.37 6.05 -7.82
CA VAL A 276 3.51 7.13 -8.30
C VAL A 276 4.09 7.75 -9.57
N GLU A 277 3.31 7.78 -10.64
CA GLU A 277 3.67 8.42 -11.90
C GLU A 277 2.68 9.54 -12.24
N VAL A 278 3.18 10.76 -12.43
CA VAL A 278 2.39 11.94 -12.83
C VAL A 278 2.98 12.49 -14.13
N ALA A 279 2.22 12.46 -15.22
CA ALA A 279 2.69 12.90 -16.53
C ALA A 279 2.63 14.43 -16.74
N GLY A 280 1.99 15.17 -15.82
CA GLY A 280 1.94 16.62 -15.79
C GLY A 280 2.71 17.22 -14.61
N ASN A 281 2.27 18.40 -14.16
CA ASN A 281 2.81 18.98 -12.93
C ASN A 281 2.27 18.22 -11.72
N GLY A 282 3.09 18.08 -10.68
CA GLY A 282 2.63 17.43 -9.46
C GLY A 282 3.45 17.79 -8.24
N ASN A 283 2.74 18.14 -7.17
CA ASN A 283 3.33 18.46 -5.87
C ASN A 283 2.95 17.40 -4.84
N ASP A 284 3.79 17.26 -3.82
CA ASP A 284 3.48 16.46 -2.63
C ASP A 284 3.12 15.00 -2.92
N ASN A 285 3.60 14.43 -4.04
CA ASN A 285 3.36 13.02 -4.36
C ASN A 285 4.38 12.13 -3.65
N ALA A 286 3.94 10.96 -3.17
CA ALA A 286 4.79 10.03 -2.42
C ALA A 286 4.63 8.59 -2.89
N GLY A 287 5.75 7.86 -3.05
CA GLY A 287 5.68 6.40 -3.18
C GLY A 287 5.06 5.79 -1.92
N ILE A 288 5.71 5.98 -0.78
CA ILE A 288 5.24 5.55 0.54
C ILE A 288 5.17 6.78 1.46
N LEU A 289 4.04 6.97 2.14
CA LEU A 289 3.82 8.02 3.13
C LEU A 289 3.44 7.38 4.47
N ILE A 290 4.25 7.64 5.50
CA ILE A 290 4.00 7.26 6.88
C ILE A 290 3.90 8.54 7.69
N ASN A 291 2.69 8.86 8.14
CA ASN A 291 2.43 10.11 8.86
C ASN A 291 2.27 9.85 10.36
N GLU A 292 2.64 10.83 11.18
CA GLU A 292 2.46 10.81 12.64
C GLU A 292 1.68 12.06 13.07
N GLU A 293 0.36 12.07 12.88
CA GLU A 293 -0.43 13.19 13.41
C GLU A 293 -0.66 13.08 14.92
N THR A 294 -0.88 11.87 15.46
CA THR A 294 -1.15 11.66 16.89
C THR A 294 -0.71 10.30 17.48
N GLY A 295 -0.04 9.45 16.70
CA GLY A 295 0.45 8.12 17.09
C GLY A 295 1.53 7.62 16.12
N THR A 296 2.24 6.55 16.48
CA THR A 296 3.35 5.99 15.68
C THR A 296 2.80 4.95 14.70
N SER A 297 2.75 5.29 13.41
CA SER A 297 2.48 4.31 12.34
C SER A 297 3.76 3.50 12.06
N THR A 298 3.62 2.23 11.70
CA THR A 298 4.77 1.30 11.61
C THR A 298 4.69 0.40 10.40
N ILE A 299 5.79 0.31 9.67
CA ILE A 299 6.07 -0.80 8.75
C ILE A 299 7.07 -1.72 9.46
N ASN A 300 6.73 -2.99 9.60
CA ASN A 300 7.59 -4.06 10.09
C ASN A 300 7.68 -5.13 9.01
N THR A 301 8.87 -5.43 8.50
CA THR A 301 9.06 -6.57 7.57
C THR A 301 9.48 -7.84 8.29
N GLY A 302 10.01 -7.73 9.51
CA GLY A 302 10.34 -8.85 10.39
C GLY A 302 11.61 -9.61 10.00
N ASP A 303 11.67 -10.93 10.17
CA ASP A 303 12.92 -11.68 9.91
C ASP A 303 12.97 -12.12 8.44
N GLY A 304 14.03 -11.79 7.70
CA GLY A 304 14.00 -12.00 6.26
C GLY A 304 15.19 -11.57 5.42
N GLN A 305 15.00 -11.41 4.11
CA GLN A 305 15.82 -10.46 3.34
C GLN A 305 14.83 -9.62 2.56
N ASP A 306 14.50 -8.48 3.13
CA ASP A 306 13.32 -7.73 2.76
C ASP A 306 13.67 -6.54 1.88
N GLU A 307 12.69 -6.08 1.11
CA GLU A 307 12.86 -4.96 0.19
C GLU A 307 11.68 -4.00 0.27
N ILE A 308 11.95 -2.75 0.63
CA ILE A 308 10.99 -1.64 0.59
C ILE A 308 11.44 -0.66 -0.50
N ASP A 309 10.63 -0.45 -1.53
CA ASP A 309 10.89 0.46 -2.64
C ASP A 309 9.73 1.45 -2.81
N GLY A 310 9.99 2.73 -2.53
CA GLY A 310 9.07 3.85 -2.76
C GLY A 310 9.60 4.78 -3.84
N SER A 311 8.78 5.07 -4.86
CA SER A 311 9.17 5.95 -5.96
C SER A 311 8.08 6.93 -6.41
N ALA A 312 8.51 8.12 -6.81
CA ALA A 312 7.68 9.14 -7.44
C ALA A 312 8.33 9.70 -8.72
N SER A 313 7.60 9.73 -9.83
CA SER A 313 8.07 10.20 -11.14
C SER A 313 7.14 11.25 -11.73
N ILE A 314 7.66 12.47 -11.96
CA ILE A 314 6.89 13.64 -12.38
C ILE A 314 7.44 14.18 -13.72
N ILE A 315 6.65 14.06 -14.77
CA ILE A 315 6.94 14.60 -16.11
C ILE A 315 6.39 16.04 -16.21
N GLY A 316 6.92 16.91 -15.36
CA GLY A 316 6.51 18.31 -15.29
C GLY A 316 7.25 19.04 -14.16
N SER A 317 6.73 20.20 -13.78
CA SER A 317 7.19 20.87 -12.56
C SER A 317 6.56 20.24 -11.33
N GLY A 318 7.30 20.21 -10.23
CA GLY A 318 6.80 19.58 -9.01
C GLY A 318 7.66 19.86 -7.79
N ASP A 319 6.99 20.25 -6.71
CA ASP A 319 7.62 20.50 -5.42
C ASP A 319 7.27 19.39 -4.42
N PHE A 320 8.16 19.14 -3.46
CA PHE A 320 7.89 18.26 -2.29
C PHE A 320 7.62 16.77 -2.59
N ASN A 321 7.94 16.28 -3.78
CA ASN A 321 7.72 14.87 -4.13
C ASN A 321 8.75 13.94 -3.45
N ARG A 322 8.31 12.76 -3.02
CA ARG A 322 9.10 11.85 -2.18
C ARG A 322 9.03 10.42 -2.69
N GLY A 323 10.15 9.69 -2.64
CA GLY A 323 10.09 8.22 -2.78
C GLY A 323 9.44 7.61 -1.54
N ILE A 324 10.02 7.91 -0.38
CA ILE A 324 9.51 7.52 0.94
C ILE A 324 9.44 8.77 1.83
N ASP A 325 8.29 9.05 2.42
CA ASP A 325 8.07 10.05 3.46
C ASP A 325 7.78 9.34 4.79
N ASN A 326 8.80 9.20 5.63
CA ASN A 326 8.69 8.50 6.90
C ASN A 326 8.69 9.48 8.07
N LYS A 327 7.53 9.64 8.72
CA LYS A 327 7.45 10.27 10.04
C LYS A 327 7.29 9.26 11.16
N GLY A 328 7.00 8.00 10.84
CA GLY A 328 6.76 6.90 11.76
C GLY A 328 7.98 6.02 12.03
N SER A 329 7.75 4.71 12.10
CA SER A 329 8.80 3.70 12.22
C SER A 329 8.81 2.78 11.01
N ILE A 330 9.99 2.49 10.49
CA ILE A 330 10.24 1.38 9.58
C ILE A 330 11.25 0.47 10.30
N ASP A 331 10.91 -0.80 10.46
CA ASP A 331 11.74 -1.83 11.08
C ASP A 331 11.84 -3.00 10.10
N THR A 332 13.06 -3.36 9.68
CA THR A 332 13.28 -4.50 8.78
C THR A 332 13.75 -5.77 9.48
N GLY A 333 13.86 -5.76 10.82
CA GLY A 333 14.23 -6.93 11.60
C GLY A 333 15.60 -7.52 11.25
N ALA A 334 15.73 -8.85 11.24
CA ALA A 334 17.02 -9.50 10.95
C ALA A 334 17.08 -9.93 9.48
N GLY A 335 18.11 -9.51 8.75
CA GLY A 335 18.10 -9.80 7.33
C GLY A 335 19.16 -9.10 6.48
N LYS A 336 19.09 -9.29 5.18
CA LYS A 336 19.89 -8.47 4.25
C LYS A 336 18.95 -7.55 3.54
N ASP A 337 18.55 -6.53 4.27
CA ASP A 337 17.38 -5.76 3.94
C ASP A 337 17.77 -4.54 3.12
N LYS A 338 16.79 -4.05 2.38
CA LYS A 338 16.97 -2.90 1.51
C LYS A 338 15.81 -1.95 1.61
N ILE A 339 16.16 -0.67 1.71
CA ILE A 339 15.21 0.43 1.58
C ILE A 339 15.66 1.35 0.46
N TYR A 340 14.82 1.48 -0.56
CA TYR A 340 15.01 2.36 -1.71
C TYR A 340 13.94 3.45 -1.72
N GLY A 341 14.37 4.70 -1.68
CA GLY A 341 13.51 5.85 -1.96
C GLY A 341 14.03 6.60 -3.17
N SER A 342 13.19 6.81 -4.18
CA SER A 342 13.59 7.53 -5.38
C SER A 342 12.57 8.56 -5.84
N VAL A 343 13.06 9.69 -6.35
CA VAL A 343 12.22 10.70 -7.00
C VAL A 343 12.86 11.19 -8.29
N SER A 344 12.04 11.42 -9.31
CA SER A 344 12.48 12.08 -10.54
C SER A 344 11.48 13.16 -10.96
N VAL A 345 12.01 14.34 -11.31
CA VAL A 345 11.23 15.49 -11.79
C VAL A 345 11.94 16.05 -13.01
N THR A 346 11.23 16.19 -14.13
CA THR A 346 11.84 16.67 -15.39
C THR A 346 11.79 18.18 -15.58
N GLY A 347 10.85 18.86 -14.94
CA GLY A 347 10.70 20.32 -14.93
C GLY A 347 11.37 20.99 -13.73
N ASP A 348 10.98 22.23 -13.46
CA ASP A 348 11.44 22.96 -12.27
C ASP A 348 10.76 22.41 -11.00
N GLY A 349 11.49 22.34 -9.89
CA GLY A 349 10.95 21.84 -8.64
C GLY A 349 11.94 21.95 -7.48
N GLU A 350 11.44 22.21 -6.29
CA GLU A 350 12.20 22.27 -5.05
C GLU A 350 11.76 21.16 -4.08
N SER A 351 12.64 20.80 -3.14
CA SER A 351 12.33 19.88 -2.03
C SER A 351 11.86 18.48 -2.46
N ASN A 352 12.34 17.97 -3.59
CA ASN A 352 12.07 16.61 -4.04
C ASN A 352 13.13 15.66 -3.48
N PHE A 353 12.74 14.68 -2.66
CA PHE A 353 13.68 13.82 -1.94
C PHE A 353 13.48 12.33 -2.25
N GLY A 354 14.58 11.57 -2.28
CA GLY A 354 14.47 10.10 -2.32
C GLY A 354 13.78 9.57 -1.07
N ILE A 355 14.34 9.89 0.09
CA ILE A 355 13.80 9.55 1.41
C ILE A 355 13.71 10.83 2.26
N PHE A 356 12.50 11.22 2.67
CA PHE A 356 12.29 12.23 3.69
C PHE A 356 11.96 11.52 5.00
N ASN A 357 12.92 11.44 5.92
CA ASN A 357 12.80 10.73 7.19
C ASN A 357 12.81 11.72 8.36
N GLN A 358 11.68 11.85 9.05
CA GLN A 358 11.54 12.52 10.34
C GLN A 358 11.37 11.53 11.50
N GLY A 359 11.03 10.28 11.18
CA GLY A 359 10.86 9.19 12.12
C GLY A 359 12.13 8.37 12.31
N THR A 360 11.95 7.07 12.49
CA THR A 360 13.02 6.08 12.65
C THR A 360 12.99 5.07 11.50
N ILE A 361 14.17 4.73 11.00
CA ILE A 361 14.41 3.57 10.15
C ILE A 361 15.41 2.70 10.89
N ASP A 362 15.01 1.47 11.24
CA ASP A 362 15.86 0.47 11.89
C ASP A 362 16.06 -0.71 10.94
N MET A 363 17.32 -0.97 10.59
CA MET A 363 17.70 -2.05 9.67
C MET A 363 18.05 -3.35 10.41
N GLY A 364 18.21 -3.31 11.74
CA GLY A 364 18.40 -4.49 12.58
C GLY A 364 19.76 -5.19 12.48
N ASN A 365 19.83 -6.40 11.92
CA ASN A 365 21.08 -7.18 11.85
C ASN A 365 21.35 -7.63 10.43
N ASP A 366 22.62 -8.01 10.17
CA ASP A 366 23.15 -8.53 8.91
C ASP A 366 23.58 -7.38 7.97
N VAL A 367 23.54 -7.54 6.64
CA VAL A 367 24.20 -6.56 5.74
C VAL A 367 23.15 -5.81 4.97
N ASP A 368 22.90 -4.59 5.42
CA ASP A 368 21.75 -3.80 5.00
C ASP A 368 22.12 -2.65 4.06
N VAL A 369 21.12 -2.21 3.30
CA VAL A 369 21.27 -1.10 2.35
C VAL A 369 20.13 -0.11 2.46
N VAL A 370 20.45 1.14 2.80
CA VAL A 370 19.51 2.27 2.69
C VAL A 370 19.97 3.19 1.58
N GLN A 371 19.12 3.46 0.60
CA GLN A 371 19.46 4.29 -0.55
C GLN A 371 18.37 5.32 -0.86
N GLY A 372 18.75 6.59 -0.76
CA GLY A 372 17.93 7.73 -1.16
C GLY A 372 18.46 8.36 -2.46
N MET A 373 17.61 8.42 -3.49
CA MET A 373 17.90 9.04 -4.78
C MET A 373 16.98 10.22 -5.06
N GLY A 374 17.53 11.42 -4.95
CA GLY A 374 16.84 12.67 -5.29
C GLY A 374 16.99 13.08 -6.75
N VAL A 375 16.48 14.27 -7.07
CA VAL A 375 16.68 14.92 -8.38
C VAL A 375 18.13 15.38 -8.60
N ASP A 376 18.92 15.47 -7.52
CA ASP A 376 20.34 15.76 -7.52
C ASP A 376 21.11 14.96 -6.44
N ALA A 377 22.42 15.16 -6.36
CA ALA A 377 23.30 14.44 -5.43
C ALA A 377 23.08 14.77 -3.94
N PHE A 378 22.31 15.82 -3.61
CA PHE A 378 22.11 16.33 -2.24
C PHE A 378 20.67 16.17 -1.74
N SER A 379 19.79 15.63 -2.58
CA SER A 379 18.37 15.40 -2.31
C SER A 379 18.05 13.91 -2.10
N GLY A 380 19.07 13.09 -1.78
CA GLY A 380 18.85 11.69 -1.43
C GLY A 380 18.05 11.56 -0.13
N PHE A 381 18.38 12.38 0.88
CA PHE A 381 17.77 12.34 2.21
C PHE A 381 17.29 13.73 2.70
N ALA A 382 16.32 13.77 3.61
CA ALA A 382 15.90 14.97 4.34
C ALA A 382 15.10 14.60 5.60
N GLY A 383 14.71 15.59 6.41
CA GLY A 383 13.78 15.43 7.54
C GLY A 383 14.44 15.35 8.92
N GLY A 384 15.70 14.91 9.01
CA GLY A 384 16.49 14.95 10.24
C GLY A 384 16.13 13.90 11.30
N GLY A 385 15.36 12.87 10.92
CA GLY A 385 15.07 11.68 11.73
C GLY A 385 16.32 10.83 11.99
N GLU A 386 16.13 9.56 12.31
CA GLU A 386 17.21 8.63 12.62
C GLU A 386 17.19 7.42 11.68
N ILE A 387 18.37 7.01 11.22
CA ILE A 387 18.60 5.75 10.51
C ILE A 387 19.60 4.96 11.36
N LEU A 388 19.17 3.80 11.82
CA LEU A 388 19.96 2.84 12.59
C LEU A 388 20.31 1.70 11.64
N LEU A 389 21.58 1.59 11.27
CA LEU A 389 22.03 0.54 10.37
C LEU A 389 22.25 -0.80 11.09
N GLY A 390 22.40 -0.79 12.41
CA GLY A 390 22.35 -2.02 13.20
C GLY A 390 23.71 -2.71 13.37
N ASN A 391 23.78 -4.01 13.12
CA ASN A 391 24.99 -4.80 13.26
C ASN A 391 25.53 -5.24 11.90
N ASP A 392 26.86 -5.40 11.80
CA ASP A 392 27.62 -5.94 10.66
C ASP A 392 28.31 -4.93 9.73
N ASN A 393 28.02 -4.85 8.43
CA ASN A 393 28.78 -3.95 7.55
C ASN A 393 27.85 -3.33 6.52
N ASP A 394 27.15 -2.31 6.96
CA ASP A 394 25.99 -1.77 6.28
C ASP A 394 26.38 -0.69 5.29
N LYS A 395 25.40 -0.33 4.46
CA LYS A 395 25.60 0.66 3.42
C LYS A 395 24.48 1.68 3.40
N ILE A 396 24.87 2.95 3.43
CA ILE A 396 23.96 4.05 3.11
C ILE A 396 24.44 4.76 1.84
N ILE A 397 23.52 4.99 0.89
CA ILE A 397 23.79 5.60 -0.41
C ILE A 397 22.94 6.85 -0.58
N GLY A 398 23.58 7.98 -0.83
CA GLY A 398 22.93 9.29 -0.97
C GLY A 398 23.37 10.27 0.10
N PHE A 399 22.86 11.49 0.03
CA PHE A 399 23.20 12.56 0.98
C PHE A 399 22.01 13.47 1.22
N GLY A 400 22.01 14.12 2.39
CA GLY A 400 20.98 15.08 2.77
C GLY A 400 20.94 15.36 4.27
N GLU A 401 19.87 16.00 4.76
CA GLU A 401 19.71 16.30 6.18
C GLU A 401 19.21 15.08 6.97
N GLN A 402 20.14 14.36 7.61
CA GLN A 402 19.82 13.09 8.27
C GLN A 402 20.80 12.76 9.41
N LYS A 403 20.35 11.97 10.40
CA LYS A 403 21.22 11.30 11.38
C LYS A 403 21.31 9.82 11.04
N VAL A 404 22.54 9.30 11.07
CA VAL A 404 22.85 7.90 10.78
C VAL A 404 23.75 7.36 11.88
N ASP A 405 23.35 6.24 12.46
CA ASP A 405 24.21 5.41 13.32
C ASP A 405 24.54 4.12 12.57
N GLY A 406 25.82 3.88 12.29
CA GLY A 406 26.30 2.62 11.72
C GLY A 406 26.21 1.45 12.69
N GLY A 407 26.04 1.71 14.00
CA GLY A 407 25.87 0.69 15.01
C GLY A 407 27.14 -0.12 15.27
N ILE A 408 27.03 -1.46 15.28
CA ILE A 408 28.13 -2.37 15.56
C ILE A 408 28.63 -3.00 14.25
N GLY A 409 29.38 -2.20 13.49
CA GLY A 409 30.12 -2.68 12.34
C GLY A 409 31.62 -2.42 12.41
N GLN A 410 32.34 -2.95 11.43
CA GLN A 410 33.76 -2.63 11.22
C GLN A 410 34.01 -1.86 9.93
N LYS A 411 32.99 -1.79 9.05
CA LYS A 411 33.10 -1.25 7.69
C LYS A 411 31.80 -0.66 7.20
N ASP A 412 31.02 -0.04 8.08
CA ASP A 412 29.81 0.64 7.66
C ASP A 412 30.20 1.76 6.69
N THR A 413 29.48 1.83 5.58
CA THR A 413 29.88 2.60 4.41
C THR A 413 28.82 3.62 4.04
N ALA A 414 29.19 4.90 4.11
CA ALA A 414 28.43 5.98 3.48
C ALA A 414 28.97 6.26 2.07
N GLU A 415 28.13 6.10 1.05
CA GLU A 415 28.46 6.37 -0.35
C GLU A 415 27.71 7.59 -0.89
N PHE A 416 28.47 8.51 -1.48
CA PHE A 416 27.99 9.80 -1.95
C PHE A 416 28.15 9.96 -3.46
N GLN A 417 27.26 10.74 -4.05
CA GLN A 417 27.24 11.06 -5.48
C GLN A 417 27.92 12.41 -5.80
N PHE A 418 28.79 12.89 -4.91
CA PHE A 418 29.56 14.13 -5.08
C PHE A 418 31.02 13.93 -4.68
N ASP A 419 31.89 14.84 -5.13
CA ASP A 419 33.31 14.80 -4.83
C ASP A 419 33.58 15.41 -3.45
N LEU A 420 34.53 14.87 -2.67
CA LEU A 420 34.92 15.49 -1.38
C LEU A 420 35.41 16.95 -1.54
N ASP A 421 35.83 17.33 -2.75
CA ASP A 421 36.35 18.66 -3.04
C ASP A 421 35.22 19.68 -3.32
N ASP A 422 33.96 19.24 -3.35
CA ASP A 422 32.76 20.06 -3.58
C ASP A 422 32.37 20.84 -2.32
N SER A 423 33.19 21.83 -1.94
CA SER A 423 32.92 22.83 -0.88
C SER A 423 32.28 22.27 0.40
N ILE A 424 32.72 21.08 0.83
CA ILE A 424 32.20 20.45 2.04
C ILE A 424 32.78 21.13 3.29
N THR A 425 31.99 21.16 4.35
CA THR A 425 32.46 21.51 5.69
C THR A 425 32.35 20.28 6.58
N LEU A 426 33.43 19.96 7.28
CA LEU A 426 33.45 18.87 8.26
C LEU A 426 33.23 19.47 9.66
N GLY A 427 32.15 19.03 10.31
CA GLY A 427 31.60 19.59 11.55
C GLY A 427 32.02 18.85 12.81
N SER A 428 31.07 18.53 13.71
CA SER A 428 31.34 17.94 15.04
C SER A 428 32.25 16.71 14.94
N ILE A 429 33.19 16.61 15.86
CA ILE A 429 34.28 15.63 15.82
C ILE A 429 34.31 14.90 17.16
N ALA A 430 33.53 13.85 17.31
CA ALA A 430 33.80 12.83 18.32
C ALA A 430 34.75 11.77 17.73
N SER A 431 35.29 10.87 18.55
CA SER A 431 36.17 9.80 18.06
C SER A 431 35.49 8.83 17.09
N ASN A 432 34.15 8.76 17.15
CA ASN A 432 33.30 7.87 16.37
C ASN A 432 32.17 8.65 15.65
N ALA A 433 32.27 9.97 15.51
CA ALA A 433 31.23 10.75 14.86
C ALA A 433 31.79 11.89 14.02
N ILE A 434 31.12 12.18 12.90
CA ILE A 434 31.43 13.29 12.02
C ILE A 434 30.15 13.88 11.42
N ASP A 435 30.07 15.21 11.40
CA ASP A 435 29.08 15.90 10.57
C ASP A 435 29.71 16.28 9.24
N ILE A 436 28.99 16.04 8.15
CA ILE A 436 29.36 16.48 6.81
C ILE A 436 28.29 17.46 6.34
N THR A 437 28.68 18.70 6.08
CA THR A 437 27.81 19.72 5.48
C THR A 437 28.23 19.95 4.03
N ALA A 438 27.30 19.76 3.10
CA ALA A 438 27.51 20.01 1.67
C ALA A 438 26.22 20.63 1.09
N ASN A 439 26.38 21.62 0.22
CA ASN A 439 25.26 22.35 -0.40
C ASN A 439 24.18 22.85 0.60
N GLY A 440 24.59 23.22 1.81
CA GLY A 440 23.68 23.69 2.86
C GLY A 440 23.00 22.59 3.70
N ALA A 441 22.97 21.35 3.24
CA ALA A 441 22.48 20.20 4.00
C ALA A 441 23.57 19.61 4.90
N THR A 442 23.20 19.10 6.07
CA THR A 442 24.13 18.45 7.01
C THR A 442 23.68 17.04 7.35
N MET A 443 24.55 16.07 7.07
CA MET A 443 24.38 14.68 7.46
C MET A 443 25.30 14.35 8.63
N SER A 444 24.73 13.83 9.71
CA SER A 444 25.47 13.48 10.93
C SER A 444 25.66 11.97 11.00
N PHE A 445 26.90 11.52 11.09
CA PHE A 445 27.25 10.10 11.16
C PHE A 445 27.85 9.77 12.52
N THR A 446 27.40 8.67 13.10
CA THR A 446 28.01 8.01 14.27
C THR A 446 28.32 6.56 13.89
N ASN A 447 29.45 6.03 14.35
CA ASN A 447 29.88 4.65 14.09
C ASN A 447 29.90 4.24 12.60
N VAL A 448 30.28 5.16 11.71
CA VAL A 448 30.50 4.84 10.28
C VAL A 448 31.98 4.90 9.97
N GLU A 449 32.57 3.79 9.49
CA GLU A 449 34.03 3.71 9.28
C GLU A 449 34.49 4.21 7.93
N GLN A 450 33.66 4.07 6.88
CA GLN A 450 34.06 4.32 5.49
C GLN A 450 33.15 5.34 4.80
N PHE A 451 33.78 6.24 4.05
CA PHE A 451 33.12 7.29 3.29
C PHE A 451 33.63 7.25 1.86
N VAL A 452 32.74 6.96 0.92
CA VAL A 452 33.03 6.82 -0.50
C VAL A 452 32.45 8.02 -1.25
N PHE A 453 33.32 8.87 -1.76
CA PHE A 453 32.98 9.97 -2.66
C PHE A 453 33.26 9.53 -4.09
N THR A 454 32.69 10.24 -5.08
CA THR A 454 32.84 9.88 -6.50
C THR A 454 34.30 9.83 -6.97
N ASN A 455 35.19 10.61 -6.37
CA ASN A 455 36.61 10.66 -6.73
C ASN A 455 37.58 9.96 -5.75
N LYS A 456 37.14 9.57 -4.54
CA LYS A 456 38.01 8.93 -3.53
C LYS A 456 37.24 8.32 -2.37
N SER A 457 37.89 7.40 -1.66
CA SER A 457 37.40 6.84 -0.40
C SER A 457 38.25 7.31 0.77
N LYS A 458 37.61 7.49 1.92
CA LYS A 458 38.23 7.92 3.17
C LYS A 458 37.71 7.10 4.34
N THR A 459 38.59 6.79 5.29
CA THR A 459 38.18 6.33 6.61
C THR A 459 37.72 7.50 7.48
N LEU A 460 36.92 7.24 8.51
CA LEU A 460 36.51 8.25 9.50
C LEU A 460 37.71 9.02 10.06
N ASN A 461 38.77 8.31 10.47
CA ASN A 461 39.98 8.92 11.02
C ASN A 461 40.68 9.86 10.03
N GLU A 462 40.68 9.55 8.73
CA GLU A 462 41.22 10.46 7.72
C GLU A 462 40.38 11.72 7.56
N LEU A 463 39.04 11.61 7.58
CA LEU A 463 38.16 12.78 7.52
C LEU A 463 38.29 13.68 8.75
N ILE A 464 38.34 13.09 9.95
CA ILE A 464 38.59 13.80 11.21
C ILE A 464 39.94 14.55 11.15
N GLY A 465 40.97 13.90 10.58
CA GLY A 465 42.28 14.50 10.36
C GLY A 465 42.20 15.74 9.47
N LEU A 466 41.41 15.69 8.39
CA LEU A 466 41.18 16.84 7.50
C LEU A 466 40.43 17.97 8.20
N ALA A 467 39.39 17.65 8.98
CA ALA A 467 38.59 18.63 9.72
C ALA A 467 39.43 19.41 10.76
N SER A 468 40.42 18.75 11.36
CA SER A 468 41.29 19.34 12.40
C SER A 468 42.34 20.31 11.85
N VAL A 469 42.70 20.20 10.58
CA VAL A 469 43.72 21.08 9.94
C VAL A 469 43.11 22.42 9.51
N ASN A 470 41.80 22.47 9.31
CA ASN A 470 41.08 23.67 8.85
C ASN A 470 40.54 24.56 9.99
N LYS A 471 40.82 24.21 11.25
CA LYS A 471 40.60 25.06 12.43
C LYS A 471 41.87 25.84 12.76
#